data_AF-A0A965L347-F1
#
_entry.id   AF-A0A965L347-F1
#
_cell.length_a   1.000
_cell.length_b   1.000
_cell.length_c   1.000
_cell.angle_alpha   90.00
_cell.angle_beta   90.00
_cell.angle_gamma   90.00
#
_symmetry.space_group_name_H-M   'P 1'
#
loop_
_entity.id
_entity.type
_entity.pdbx_description
1 polymer ?
#
loop_
_entity_poly.entity_id
_entity_poly.type
_entity_poly.pdbx_seq_one_letter_code
_entity_poly.pdbx_strand_id
1 'polypeptide(L)'
;EYQNSFVVNNSDGNFRVDPVRGLGYSFEVNMNDLLENHLVRTGIFVTSNLKNTDLWGEYAYLANKVDWFVRFDRKVLDQQTETYSQKIRFNRFEIKAVYPFDLSSKLSFSGIFTSNRAFDQYNLATPEDLATYGGTKVEYTFDNTIHWAENLRTGFRMNLSAENQLGLTNGLGFTRFKIDARQYLKLSNTFLLAGRISASHALGAAARQTILGGMDNWLFINTDARNKENPLGRQGIAQRDVFMSDFATSLRGFNMNKLSGNSHLLVNLELRIPLKSLLSADFSKSRFMNSFQFIGFTDIGSAWTGTNPFSRTNGFNTNVYGGGTNPFKATVTDFRNPFLFGYGVGTRANLLGYFIKFDYAFGVDNGEVKPPITYLTFGYDF
;
A
#
# COMPACT_ATOMS: atom_id res chain seq x y z
N GLU A 1 -10.55 45.61 -3.94
CA GLU A 1 -10.33 44.43 -4.79
C GLU A 1 -9.54 43.41 -3.97
N TYR A 2 -9.99 42.16 -3.92
CA TYR A 2 -9.34 41.09 -3.17
C TYR A 2 -8.33 40.41 -4.10
N GLN A 3 -7.04 40.40 -3.72
CA GLN A 3 -6.00 39.69 -4.45
C GLN A 3 -5.90 38.27 -3.89
N ASN A 4 -6.15 37.26 -4.74
CA ASN A 4 -5.93 35.85 -4.41
C ASN A 4 -4.42 35.58 -4.27
N SER A 5 -3.83 35.97 -3.14
CA SER A 5 -2.47 35.58 -2.78
C SER A 5 -2.49 34.18 -2.18
N PHE A 6 -1.75 33.24 -2.78
CA PHE A 6 -1.52 31.95 -2.17
C PHE A 6 -0.61 32.09 -0.94
N VAL A 7 -0.99 31.43 0.15
CA VAL A 7 -0.22 31.36 1.38
C VAL A 7 0.23 29.91 1.57
N VAL A 8 1.49 29.73 1.99
CA VAL A 8 1.97 28.41 2.42
C VAL A 8 1.33 28.09 3.76
N ASN A 9 0.43 27.11 3.77
CA ASN A 9 -0.33 26.72 4.94
C ASN A 9 0.43 25.74 5.83
N ASN A 10 1.04 24.74 5.20
CA ASN A 10 1.75 23.69 5.92
C ASN A 10 2.84 23.08 5.04
N SER A 11 3.94 22.69 5.69
CA SER A 11 4.97 21.84 5.11
C SER A 11 5.24 20.69 6.06
N ASP A 12 5.20 19.47 5.56
CA ASP A 12 5.40 18.27 6.37
C ASP A 12 6.50 17.39 5.76
N GLY A 13 7.34 16.83 6.62
CA GLY A 13 8.53 16.11 6.25
C GLY A 13 8.68 14.85 7.10
N ASN A 14 8.58 13.68 6.47
CA ASN A 14 8.51 12.41 7.17
C ASN A 14 9.39 11.34 6.49
N PHE A 15 10.00 10.49 7.30
CA PHE A 15 10.58 9.24 6.82
C PHE A 15 9.47 8.28 6.39
N ARG A 16 9.64 7.69 5.21
CA ARG A 16 8.70 6.74 4.61
C ARG A 16 9.47 5.55 4.07
N VAL A 17 8.92 4.34 4.22
CA VAL A 17 9.48 3.16 3.58
C VAL A 17 8.55 2.72 2.45
N ASP A 18 9.03 2.83 1.22
CA ASP A 18 8.31 2.35 0.05
C ASP A 18 8.58 0.84 -0.12
N PRO A 19 7.55 0.02 -0.40
CA PRO A 19 7.71 -1.43 -0.48
C PRO A 19 8.60 -1.91 -1.63
N VAL A 20 8.87 -1.06 -2.62
CA VAL A 20 9.73 -1.38 -3.76
C VAL A 20 11.10 -0.70 -3.63
N ARG A 21 11.12 0.55 -3.17
CA ARG A 21 12.32 1.41 -3.17
C ARG A 21 13.03 1.49 -1.82
N GLY A 22 12.40 1.01 -0.75
CA GLY A 22 12.94 1.06 0.60
C GLY A 22 12.79 2.43 1.27
N LEU A 23 13.68 2.70 2.23
CA LEU A 23 13.62 3.89 3.07
C LEU A 23 13.98 5.15 2.27
N GLY A 24 13.16 6.18 2.43
CA GLY A 24 13.44 7.52 1.93
C GLY A 24 12.80 8.60 2.78
N TYR A 25 13.04 9.83 2.38
CA TYR A 25 12.45 11.01 3.00
C TYR A 25 11.40 11.60 2.06
N SER A 26 10.19 11.79 2.57
CA SER A 26 9.11 12.52 1.88
C SER A 26 8.95 13.91 2.45
N PHE A 27 8.78 14.88 1.57
CA PHE A 27 8.50 16.27 1.92
C PHE A 27 7.33 16.78 1.08
N GLU A 28 6.35 17.40 1.73
CA GLU A 28 5.14 17.94 1.12
C GLU A 28 4.97 19.41 1.51
N VAL A 29 4.49 20.21 0.57
CA VAL A 29 4.11 21.61 0.77
C VAL A 29 2.68 21.82 0.29
N ASN A 30 1.87 22.43 1.14
CA ASN A 30 0.48 22.77 0.89
C ASN A 30 0.30 24.29 0.90
N MET A 31 -0.33 24.82 -0.13
CA MET A 31 -0.59 26.24 -0.31
C MET A 31 -2.06 26.44 -0.66
N ASN A 32 -2.72 27.41 -0.05
CA ASN A 32 -4.12 27.73 -0.34
C ASN A 32 -4.32 29.24 -0.47
N ASP A 33 -5.48 29.64 -1.00
CA ASP A 33 -5.97 31.01 -0.85
C ASP A 33 -6.64 31.22 0.51
N LEU A 34 -6.88 32.47 0.92
CA LEU A 34 -7.47 32.77 2.24
C LEU A 34 -8.92 32.26 2.39
N LEU A 35 -9.62 32.02 1.28
CA LEU A 35 -10.98 31.45 1.28
C LEU A 35 -10.99 29.92 1.16
N GLU A 36 -9.82 29.30 1.04
CA GLU A 36 -9.63 27.85 0.86
C GLU A 36 -10.36 27.24 -0.35
N ASN A 37 -10.71 28.07 -1.34
CA ASN A 37 -11.33 27.64 -2.58
C ASN A 37 -10.31 26.98 -3.53
N HIS A 38 -9.04 27.36 -3.42
CA HIS A 38 -7.95 26.89 -4.26
C HIS A 38 -6.87 26.29 -3.39
N LEU A 39 -6.53 25.03 -3.61
CA LEU A 39 -5.48 24.33 -2.87
C LEU A 39 -4.46 23.75 -3.85
N VAL A 40 -3.20 24.10 -3.67
CA VAL A 40 -2.06 23.55 -4.39
C VAL A 40 -1.24 22.71 -3.43
N ARG A 41 -1.00 21.46 -3.79
CA ARG A 41 -0.20 20.52 -3.01
C ARG A 41 0.91 20.00 -3.89
N THR A 42 2.12 19.99 -3.36
CA THR A 42 3.27 19.44 -4.07
C THR A 42 4.08 18.61 -3.12
N GLY A 43 4.71 17.56 -3.62
CA GLY A 43 5.55 16.73 -2.78
C GLY A 43 6.60 15.98 -3.54
N ILE A 44 7.66 15.66 -2.81
CA ILE A 44 8.80 14.89 -3.26
C ILE A 44 9.03 13.72 -2.31
N PHE A 45 9.51 12.62 -2.84
CA PHE A 45 10.08 11.54 -2.05
C PHE A 45 11.42 11.15 -2.65
N VAL A 46 12.44 11.00 -1.82
CA VAL A 46 13.80 10.71 -2.27
C VAL A 46 14.43 9.66 -1.36
N THR A 47 15.02 8.62 -1.94
CA THR A 47 15.81 7.62 -1.21
C THR A 47 17.25 8.09 -0.99
N SER A 48 17.98 7.48 -0.06
CA SER A 48 19.35 7.88 0.28
C SER A 48 20.34 7.87 -0.90
N ASN A 49 20.08 7.05 -1.93
CA ASN A 49 20.90 7.00 -3.14
C ASN A 49 20.57 8.11 -4.16
N LEU A 50 19.54 8.94 -3.92
CA LEU A 50 19.02 9.99 -4.80
C LEU A 50 18.57 9.53 -6.20
N LYS A 51 18.67 8.24 -6.51
CA LYS A 51 18.31 7.67 -7.81
C LYS A 51 16.82 7.32 -7.90
N ASN A 52 16.21 6.95 -6.78
CA ASN A 52 14.78 6.66 -6.70
C ASN A 52 14.05 7.87 -6.13
N THR A 53 13.13 8.40 -6.93
CA THR A 53 12.45 9.67 -6.61
C THR A 53 10.98 9.60 -6.98
N ASP A 54 10.11 10.19 -6.17
CA ASP A 54 8.78 10.60 -6.59
C ASP A 54 8.67 12.12 -6.60
N LEU A 55 7.99 12.63 -7.60
CA LEU A 55 7.57 14.01 -7.71
C LEU A 55 6.08 14.01 -8.02
N TRP A 56 5.30 14.77 -7.26
CA TRP A 56 3.88 14.90 -7.55
C TRP A 56 3.40 16.32 -7.27
N GLY A 57 2.36 16.70 -7.99
CA GLY A 57 1.66 17.97 -7.83
C GLY A 57 0.17 17.74 -7.99
N GLU A 58 -0.62 18.44 -7.18
CA GLU A 58 -2.07 18.38 -7.17
C GLU A 58 -2.63 19.79 -7.02
N TYR A 59 -3.62 20.12 -7.83
CA TYR A 59 -4.42 21.31 -7.70
C TYR A 59 -5.86 20.91 -7.42
N ALA A 60 -6.47 21.51 -6.40
CA ALA A 60 -7.86 21.30 -6.04
C ALA A 60 -8.64 22.62 -6.08
N TYR A 61 -9.85 22.54 -6.61
CA TYR A 61 -10.83 23.61 -6.63
C TYR A 61 -12.08 23.18 -5.84
N LEU A 62 -12.34 23.87 -4.74
CA LEU A 62 -13.26 23.48 -3.66
C LEU A 62 -14.43 24.46 -3.47
N ALA A 63 -14.58 25.45 -4.35
CA ALA A 63 -15.58 26.51 -4.18
C ALA A 63 -17.04 26.04 -4.37
N ASN A 64 -17.25 24.86 -4.96
CA ASN A 64 -18.56 24.34 -5.33
C ASN A 64 -18.87 23.04 -4.58
N LYS A 65 -20.12 22.58 -4.67
CA LYS A 65 -20.53 21.28 -4.09
C LYS A 65 -19.73 20.08 -4.64
N VAL A 66 -19.27 20.17 -5.90
CA VAL A 66 -18.37 19.18 -6.50
C VAL A 66 -16.96 19.73 -6.42
N ASP A 67 -16.10 19.01 -5.69
CA ASP A 67 -14.68 19.31 -5.62
C ASP A 67 -13.97 18.72 -6.83
N TRP A 68 -13.10 19.52 -7.45
CA TRP A 68 -12.32 19.09 -8.60
C TRP A 68 -10.84 19.03 -8.23
N PHE A 69 -10.17 17.95 -8.65
CA PHE A 69 -8.75 17.73 -8.43
C PHE A 69 -8.08 17.40 -9.76
N VAL A 70 -6.90 17.97 -9.98
CA VAL A 70 -5.99 17.62 -11.07
C VAL A 70 -4.66 17.24 -10.47
N ARG A 71 -4.21 16.01 -10.71
CA ARG A 71 -3.00 15.45 -10.10
C ARG A 71 -2.07 14.88 -11.15
N PHE A 72 -0.78 15.13 -10.98
CA PHE A 72 0.30 14.50 -11.73
C PHE A 72 1.27 13.83 -10.76
N ASP A 73 1.55 12.54 -10.99
CA ASP A 73 2.54 11.77 -10.25
C ASP A 73 3.62 11.26 -11.21
N ARG A 74 4.89 11.43 -10.83
CA ARG A 74 6.05 10.85 -11.51
C ARG A 74 6.86 10.06 -10.50
N LYS A 75 7.07 8.77 -10.77
CA LYS A 75 7.89 7.87 -9.95
C LYS A 75 9.04 7.31 -10.75
N VAL A 76 10.22 7.22 -10.13
CA VAL A 76 11.43 6.68 -10.73
C VAL A 76 12.00 5.59 -9.83
N LEU A 77 12.34 4.47 -10.45
CA LEU A 77 13.02 3.34 -9.80
C LEU A 77 14.22 2.94 -10.66
N ASP A 78 15.41 3.11 -10.11
CA ASP A 78 16.70 2.68 -10.64
C ASP A 78 17.10 1.38 -9.91
N GLN A 79 17.35 0.33 -10.67
CA GLN A 79 17.67 -1.01 -10.17
C GLN A 79 18.94 -1.49 -10.86
N GLN A 80 19.85 -2.07 -10.08
CA GLN A 80 21.10 -2.59 -10.59
C GLN A 80 21.46 -3.88 -9.85
N THR A 81 21.77 -4.91 -10.61
CA THR A 81 22.37 -6.17 -10.16
C THR A 81 23.69 -6.38 -10.91
N GLU A 82 24.39 -7.48 -10.66
CA GLU A 82 25.63 -7.81 -11.38
C GLU A 82 25.43 -7.98 -12.88
N THR A 83 24.24 -8.43 -13.31
CA THR A 83 23.95 -8.78 -14.71
C THR A 83 23.00 -7.80 -15.39
N TYR A 84 22.26 -6.98 -14.64
CA TYR A 84 21.25 -6.09 -15.20
C TYR A 84 21.32 -4.69 -14.58
N SER A 85 21.04 -3.67 -15.39
CA SER A 85 20.79 -2.31 -14.92
C SER A 85 19.55 -1.77 -15.62
N GLN A 86 18.51 -1.43 -14.85
CA GLN A 86 17.22 -1.03 -15.38
C GLN A 86 16.67 0.20 -14.66
N LYS A 87 16.12 1.13 -15.44
CA LYS A 87 15.38 2.29 -14.91
C LYS A 87 13.91 2.21 -15.31
N ILE A 88 13.01 2.26 -14.32
CA ILE A 88 11.57 2.38 -14.52
C ILE A 88 11.13 3.82 -14.28
N ARG A 89 10.30 4.34 -15.19
CA ARG A 89 9.61 5.62 -15.03
C ARG A 89 8.11 5.40 -15.16
N PHE A 90 7.39 5.78 -14.12
CA PHE A 90 5.94 5.76 -14.05
C PHE A 90 5.44 7.20 -14.01
N ASN A 91 4.48 7.53 -14.88
CA ASN A 91 3.80 8.82 -14.87
C ASN A 91 2.30 8.56 -14.85
N ARG A 92 1.56 9.26 -13.99
CA ARG A 92 0.11 9.20 -13.89
C ARG A 92 -0.45 10.61 -13.86
N PHE A 93 -1.42 10.87 -14.72
CA PHE A 93 -2.23 12.07 -14.73
C PHE A 93 -3.66 11.70 -14.38
N GLU A 94 -4.26 12.40 -13.44
CA GLU A 94 -5.61 12.12 -12.93
C GLU A 94 -6.42 13.41 -12.82
N ILE A 95 -7.63 13.41 -13.40
CA ILE A 95 -8.64 14.43 -13.15
C ILE A 95 -9.75 13.75 -12.36
N LYS A 96 -10.05 14.27 -11.16
CA LYS A 96 -10.98 13.66 -10.21
C LYS A 96 -12.06 14.66 -9.80
N ALA A 97 -13.30 14.22 -9.86
CA ALA A 97 -14.47 14.92 -9.33
C ALA A 97 -14.94 14.19 -8.06
N VAL A 98 -15.20 14.94 -6.98
CA VAL A 98 -15.70 14.38 -5.71
C VAL A 98 -17.04 15.02 -5.38
N TYR A 99 -18.04 14.18 -5.14
CA TYR A 99 -19.36 14.58 -4.70
C TYR A 99 -19.61 14.06 -3.27
N PRO A 100 -19.60 14.93 -2.25
CA PRO A 100 -20.01 14.56 -0.90
C PRO A 100 -21.54 14.46 -0.83
N PHE A 101 -22.05 13.31 -0.36
CA PHE A 101 -23.48 13.17 -0.09
C PHE A 101 -23.82 13.76 1.29
N ASP A 102 -22.95 13.49 2.27
CA ASP A 102 -23.03 13.97 3.65
C ASP A 102 -21.60 14.08 4.25
N LEU A 103 -21.50 14.40 5.54
CA LEU A 103 -20.22 14.57 6.23
C LEU A 103 -19.38 13.28 6.35
N SER A 104 -20.04 12.12 6.25
CA SER A 104 -19.45 10.80 6.39
C SER A 104 -19.27 10.06 5.06
N SER A 105 -20.00 10.43 4.00
CA SER A 105 -20.04 9.67 2.75
C SER A 105 -19.81 10.52 1.51
N LYS A 106 -18.96 10.01 0.61
CA LYS A 106 -18.62 10.67 -0.66
C LYS A 106 -18.38 9.68 -1.79
N LEU A 107 -18.73 10.11 -3.01
CA LEU A 107 -18.42 9.42 -4.25
C LEU A 107 -17.38 10.22 -5.03
N SER A 108 -16.40 9.54 -5.61
CA SER A 108 -15.42 10.13 -6.51
C SER A 108 -15.43 9.43 -7.85
N PHE A 109 -15.28 10.22 -8.92
CA PHE A 109 -15.06 9.74 -10.28
C PHE A 109 -13.78 10.36 -10.82
N SER A 110 -12.89 9.54 -11.39
CA SER A 110 -11.63 10.01 -11.96
C SER A 110 -11.44 9.50 -13.39
N GLY A 111 -10.95 10.38 -14.27
CA GLY A 111 -10.30 10.02 -15.53
C GLY A 111 -8.78 9.95 -15.33
N ILE A 112 -8.14 8.90 -15.84
CA ILE A 112 -6.72 8.60 -15.58
C ILE A 112 -6.01 8.35 -16.91
N PHE A 113 -4.80 8.90 -17.03
CA PHE A 113 -3.82 8.51 -18.04
C PHE A 113 -2.53 8.06 -17.35
N THR A 114 -2.00 6.90 -17.72
CA THR A 114 -0.77 6.35 -17.14
C THR A 114 0.23 6.02 -18.24
N SER A 115 1.51 6.32 -18.03
CA SER A 115 2.61 5.97 -18.92
C SER A 115 3.75 5.33 -18.13
N ASN A 116 4.03 4.07 -18.44
CA ASN A 116 5.07 3.28 -17.81
C ASN A 116 6.14 2.93 -18.83
N ARG A 117 7.40 3.13 -18.46
CA ARG A 117 8.54 2.89 -19.35
C ARG A 117 9.66 2.22 -18.57
N ALA A 118 10.26 1.19 -19.13
CA ALA A 118 11.47 0.56 -18.60
C ALA A 118 12.62 0.70 -19.61
N PHE A 119 13.75 1.18 -19.12
CA PHE A 119 14.99 1.38 -19.88
C PHE A 119 16.04 0.40 -19.41
N ASP A 120 16.68 -0.29 -20.35
CA ASP A 120 17.94 -0.98 -20.11
C ASP A 120 19.07 0.07 -20.06
N GLN A 121 19.82 0.10 -18.96
CA GLN A 121 20.94 1.00 -18.76
C GLN A 121 22.29 0.33 -19.07
N TYR A 122 22.31 -0.99 -19.30
CA TYR A 122 23.50 -1.74 -19.67
C TYR A 122 23.65 -1.82 -21.19
N ASN A 123 22.57 -2.16 -21.91
CA ASN A 123 22.56 -2.22 -23.37
C ASN A 123 21.57 -1.21 -23.99
N LEU A 124 22.10 -0.08 -24.46
CA LEU A 124 21.32 0.99 -25.08
C LEU A 124 20.68 0.61 -26.44
N ALA A 125 21.07 -0.52 -27.03
CA ALA A 125 20.44 -1.04 -28.25
C ALA A 125 19.11 -1.76 -27.94
N THR A 126 18.88 -2.19 -26.69
CA THR A 126 17.59 -2.75 -26.26
C THR A 126 16.52 -1.65 -26.32
N PRO A 127 15.45 -1.81 -27.12
CA PRO A 127 14.38 -0.81 -27.18
C PRO A 127 13.71 -0.59 -25.83
N GLU A 128 13.20 0.62 -25.58
CA GLU A 128 12.43 0.89 -24.38
C GLU A 128 11.14 0.05 -24.33
N ASP A 129 10.83 -0.53 -23.18
CA ASP A 129 9.55 -1.21 -22.96
C ASP A 129 8.53 -0.18 -22.49
N LEU A 130 7.58 0.21 -23.36
CA LEU A 130 6.60 1.27 -23.13
C LEU A 130 5.18 0.71 -23.07
N ALA A 131 4.44 1.03 -22.01
CA ALA A 131 2.98 0.88 -21.99
C ALA A 131 2.29 2.13 -21.48
N THR A 132 1.23 2.50 -22.19
CA THR A 132 0.35 3.60 -21.80
C THR A 132 -1.06 3.08 -21.61
N TYR A 133 -1.76 3.62 -20.61
CA TYR A 133 -3.11 3.25 -20.25
C TYR A 133 -4.01 4.48 -20.19
N GLY A 134 -5.21 4.37 -20.75
CA GLY A 134 -6.32 5.28 -20.45
C GLY A 134 -7.29 4.56 -19.53
N GLY A 135 -7.72 5.21 -18.46
CA GLY A 135 -8.50 4.54 -17.43
C GLY A 135 -9.52 5.45 -16.75
N THR A 136 -10.40 4.81 -15.99
CA THR A 136 -11.40 5.48 -15.15
C THR A 136 -11.45 4.82 -13.80
N LYS A 137 -11.69 5.61 -12.75
CA LYS A 137 -11.85 5.09 -11.38
C LYS A 137 -13.11 5.64 -10.75
N VAL A 138 -13.90 4.75 -10.15
CA VAL A 138 -15.02 5.10 -9.28
C VAL A 138 -14.65 4.69 -7.86
N GLU A 139 -14.84 5.58 -6.89
CA GLU A 139 -14.49 5.33 -5.49
C GLU A 139 -15.59 5.85 -4.56
N TYR A 140 -16.13 4.97 -3.71
CA TYR A 140 -17.04 5.33 -2.64
C TYR A 140 -16.31 5.23 -1.29
N THR A 141 -16.35 6.31 -0.51
CA THR A 141 -15.76 6.35 0.82
C THR A 141 -16.82 6.69 1.85
N PHE A 142 -16.85 5.90 2.93
CA PHE A 142 -17.66 6.14 4.11
C PHE A 142 -16.74 6.20 5.34
N ASP A 143 -16.85 7.23 6.17
CA ASP A 143 -16.10 7.37 7.42
C ASP A 143 -16.98 8.02 8.50
N ASN A 144 -17.36 7.22 9.50
CA ASN A 144 -18.02 7.67 10.71
C ASN A 144 -17.15 7.36 11.94
N THR A 145 -15.83 7.43 11.77
CA THR A 145 -14.90 7.21 12.87
C THR A 145 -14.74 8.46 13.72
N ILE A 146 -14.82 8.27 15.04
CA ILE A 146 -14.63 9.32 16.03
C ILE A 146 -13.24 9.14 16.63
N HIS A 147 -12.47 10.23 16.67
CA HIS A 147 -11.17 10.24 17.33
C HIS A 147 -11.35 10.23 18.86
N TRP A 148 -10.71 9.28 19.53
CA TRP A 148 -10.70 9.22 21.00
C TRP A 148 -9.34 9.65 21.56
N ALA A 149 -8.26 9.08 21.04
CA ALA A 149 -6.91 9.46 21.41
C ALA A 149 -5.94 9.12 20.27
N GLU A 150 -4.66 9.42 20.46
CA GLU A 150 -3.64 9.13 19.45
C GLU A 150 -3.65 7.64 19.04
N ASN A 151 -3.83 7.37 17.75
CA ASN A 151 -4.01 6.04 17.16
C ASN A 151 -5.20 5.20 17.70
N LEU A 152 -6.15 5.83 18.41
CA LEU A 152 -7.36 5.20 18.93
C LEU A 152 -8.60 5.90 18.38
N ARG A 153 -9.44 5.12 17.69
CA ARG A 153 -10.69 5.56 17.08
C ARG A 153 -11.82 4.62 17.47
N THR A 154 -13.05 5.06 17.32
CA THR A 154 -14.26 4.24 17.46
C THR A 154 -15.17 4.47 16.27
N GLY A 155 -15.89 3.44 15.82
CA GLY A 155 -16.81 3.53 14.67
C GLY A 155 -16.31 2.77 13.45
N PHE A 156 -16.88 3.11 12.29
CA PHE A 156 -16.70 2.38 11.04
C PHE A 156 -16.16 3.28 9.93
N ARG A 157 -15.24 2.75 9.12
CA ARG A 157 -14.85 3.37 7.85
C ARG A 157 -14.67 2.31 6.76
N MET A 158 -14.95 2.70 5.53
CA MET A 158 -14.86 1.82 4.38
C MET A 158 -14.52 2.60 3.12
N ASN A 159 -13.74 1.97 2.24
CA ASN A 159 -13.46 2.42 0.89
C ASN A 159 -13.76 1.28 -0.09
N LEU A 160 -14.57 1.57 -1.10
CA LEU A 160 -14.88 0.69 -2.22
C LEU A 160 -14.39 1.38 -3.49
N SER A 161 -13.62 0.68 -4.32
CA SER A 161 -13.17 1.23 -5.60
C SER A 161 -13.21 0.23 -6.74
N ALA A 162 -13.49 0.75 -7.93
CA ALA A 162 -13.40 0.06 -9.19
C ALA A 162 -12.56 0.91 -10.15
N GLU A 163 -11.42 0.39 -10.58
CA GLU A 163 -10.50 1.06 -11.52
C GLU A 163 -10.38 0.23 -12.79
N ASN A 164 -10.72 0.82 -13.92
CA ASN A 164 -10.52 0.24 -15.25
C ASN A 164 -9.34 0.93 -15.94
N GLN A 165 -8.48 0.16 -16.59
CA GLN A 165 -7.32 0.62 -17.33
C GLN A 165 -7.28 -0.10 -18.67
N LEU A 166 -7.31 0.63 -19.78
CA LEU A 166 -7.24 0.11 -21.14
C LEU A 166 -5.88 0.47 -21.75
N GLY A 167 -5.14 -0.54 -22.19
CA GLY A 167 -3.83 -0.35 -22.84
C GLY A 167 -3.98 0.34 -24.18
N LEU A 168 -3.36 1.51 -24.34
CA LEU A 168 -3.37 2.29 -25.58
C LEU A 168 -2.26 1.85 -26.55
N THR A 169 -1.18 1.22 -26.04
CA THR A 169 -0.09 0.70 -26.88
C THR A 169 -0.37 -0.70 -27.42
N ASN A 170 -0.94 -1.59 -26.61
CA ASN A 170 -1.10 -3.01 -26.93
C ASN A 170 -2.57 -3.50 -26.87
N GLY A 171 -3.53 -2.62 -26.58
CA GLY A 171 -4.95 -2.97 -26.47
C GLY A 171 -5.32 -3.80 -25.23
N LEU A 172 -4.34 -4.23 -24.42
CA LEU A 172 -4.58 -5.09 -23.26
C LEU A 172 -4.91 -4.23 -22.05
N GLY A 173 -6.08 -4.47 -21.46
CA GLY A 173 -6.56 -3.77 -20.27
C GLY A 173 -6.75 -4.67 -19.06
N PHE A 174 -7.09 -4.03 -17.95
CA PHE A 174 -7.56 -4.69 -16.75
C PHE A 174 -8.57 -3.83 -15.98
N THR A 175 -9.39 -4.49 -15.17
CA THR A 175 -10.29 -3.86 -14.20
C THR A 175 -9.96 -4.41 -12.82
N ARG A 176 -9.75 -3.54 -11.84
CA ARG A 176 -9.52 -3.90 -10.44
C ARG A 176 -10.67 -3.42 -9.57
N PHE A 177 -11.23 -4.34 -8.80
CA PHE A 177 -12.13 -4.04 -7.70
C PHE A 177 -11.35 -4.13 -6.38
N LYS A 178 -11.57 -3.18 -5.47
CA LYS A 178 -10.92 -3.16 -4.15
C LYS A 178 -11.90 -2.73 -3.07
N ILE A 179 -11.80 -3.38 -1.92
CA ILE A 179 -12.56 -3.13 -0.70
C ILE A 179 -11.57 -3.03 0.45
N ASP A 180 -11.63 -1.96 1.24
CA ASP A 180 -10.97 -1.84 2.54
C ASP A 180 -12.01 -1.36 3.55
N ALA A 181 -12.31 -2.17 4.56
CA ALA A 181 -13.28 -1.85 5.60
C ALA A 181 -12.64 -2.03 6.98
N ARG A 182 -12.88 -1.08 7.89
CA ARG A 182 -12.31 -1.07 9.23
C ARG A 182 -13.39 -0.75 10.25
N GLN A 183 -13.42 -1.54 11.32
CA GLN A 183 -14.34 -1.39 12.44
C GLN A 183 -13.55 -1.26 13.73
N TYR A 184 -13.86 -0.25 14.53
CA TYR A 184 -13.22 0.00 15.81
C TYR A 184 -14.27 -0.03 16.92
N LEU A 185 -14.18 -1.02 17.79
CA LEU A 185 -15.09 -1.27 18.89
C LEU A 185 -14.39 -0.96 20.21
N LYS A 186 -14.98 -0.06 21.00
CA LYS A 186 -14.58 0.15 22.39
C LYS A 186 -15.30 -0.87 23.26
N LEU A 187 -14.59 -1.90 23.72
CA LEU A 187 -15.15 -2.93 24.60
C LEU A 187 -15.25 -2.43 26.05
N SER A 188 -14.24 -1.67 26.49
CA SER A 188 -14.23 -0.99 27.79
C SER A 188 -13.38 0.29 27.70
N ASN A 189 -13.17 0.99 28.83
CA ASN A 189 -12.22 2.10 28.87
C ASN A 189 -10.75 1.67 28.69
N THR A 190 -10.48 0.36 28.75
CA THR A 190 -9.15 -0.25 28.69
C THR A 190 -8.92 -1.06 27.42
N PHE A 191 -9.95 -1.73 26.91
CA PHE A 191 -9.84 -2.62 25.76
C PHE A 191 -10.53 -2.04 24.54
N LEU A 192 -9.78 -1.93 23.43
CA LEU A 192 -10.30 -1.59 22.12
C LEU A 192 -10.01 -2.74 21.15
N LEU A 193 -11.02 -3.15 20.41
CA LEU A 193 -10.89 -4.13 19.34
C LEU A 193 -10.96 -3.40 17.99
N ALA A 194 -9.93 -3.55 17.18
CA ALA A 194 -9.88 -3.04 15.82
C ALA A 194 -9.87 -4.21 14.84
N GLY A 195 -10.75 -4.18 13.85
CA GLY A 195 -10.80 -5.15 12.76
C GLY A 195 -10.63 -4.46 11.42
N ARG A 196 -9.90 -5.09 10.50
CA ARG A 196 -9.75 -4.67 9.10
C ARG A 196 -10.00 -5.84 8.17
N ILE A 197 -10.70 -5.58 7.08
CA ILE A 197 -10.84 -6.49 5.95
C ILE A 197 -10.38 -5.73 4.71
N SER A 198 -9.40 -6.28 3.99
CA SER A 198 -8.93 -5.79 2.70
C SER A 198 -9.07 -6.91 1.66
N ALA A 199 -9.69 -6.61 0.53
CA ALA A 199 -9.83 -7.55 -0.56
C ALA A 199 -9.68 -6.82 -1.89
N SER A 200 -9.06 -7.49 -2.87
CA SER A 200 -9.05 -7.01 -4.25
C SER A 200 -9.17 -8.14 -5.24
N HIS A 201 -9.67 -7.82 -6.43
CA HIS A 201 -9.73 -8.73 -7.56
C HIS A 201 -9.47 -7.96 -8.85
N ALA A 202 -8.46 -8.40 -9.63
CA ALA A 202 -8.10 -7.82 -10.91
C ALA A 202 -8.39 -8.79 -12.06
N LEU A 203 -9.18 -8.34 -13.02
CA LEU A 203 -9.61 -9.06 -14.22
C LEU A 203 -8.99 -8.43 -15.46
N GLY A 204 -8.72 -9.24 -16.50
CA GLY A 204 -8.21 -8.77 -17.79
C GLY A 204 -6.80 -9.29 -18.11
N ALA A 205 -6.42 -9.18 -19.38
CA ALA A 205 -5.17 -9.72 -19.90
C ALA A 205 -3.92 -9.01 -19.36
N ALA A 206 -4.04 -7.73 -18.96
CA ALA A 206 -2.98 -6.96 -18.34
C ALA A 206 -3.15 -6.81 -16.81
N ALA A 207 -3.89 -7.73 -16.17
CA ALA A 207 -4.19 -7.64 -14.74
C ALA A 207 -2.92 -7.61 -13.89
N ARG A 208 -2.84 -6.57 -13.05
CA ARG A 208 -1.71 -6.35 -12.15
C ARG A 208 -1.91 -7.15 -10.87
N GLN A 209 -0.87 -7.89 -10.48
CA GLN A 209 -0.88 -8.67 -9.25
C GLN A 209 -0.84 -7.75 -8.02
N THR A 210 -1.51 -8.21 -6.98
CA THR A 210 -1.32 -7.78 -5.60
C THR A 210 -0.16 -8.54 -4.98
N ILE A 211 0.68 -7.83 -4.24
CA ILE A 211 1.78 -8.37 -3.44
C ILE A 211 1.32 -8.38 -1.97
N LEU A 212 1.38 -9.53 -1.31
CA LEU A 212 0.92 -9.75 0.05
C LEU A 212 2.09 -10.17 0.95
N GLY A 213 2.16 -9.59 2.15
CA GLY A 213 3.21 -9.89 3.14
C GLY A 213 3.81 -8.63 3.75
N GLY A 214 4.43 -8.78 4.93
CA GLY A 214 5.07 -7.69 5.65
C GLY A 214 4.10 -6.62 6.17
N MET A 215 4.64 -5.42 6.42
CA MET A 215 3.90 -4.26 6.92
C MET A 215 4.20 -3.00 6.11
N ASP A 216 3.26 -2.06 6.10
CA ASP A 216 3.50 -0.71 5.57
C ASP A 216 4.56 0.01 6.39
N ASN A 217 5.41 0.78 5.71
CA ASN A 217 6.50 1.53 6.33
C ASN A 217 7.41 0.70 7.24
N TRP A 218 7.61 -0.58 6.91
CA TRP A 218 8.48 -1.47 7.66
C TRP A 218 9.95 -1.11 7.45
N LEU A 219 10.63 -0.70 8.51
CA LEU A 219 12.07 -0.47 8.44
C LEU A 219 12.82 -1.77 8.19
N PHE A 220 13.82 -1.69 7.31
CA PHE A 220 14.62 -2.83 6.90
C PHE A 220 13.78 -3.96 6.25
N ILE A 221 12.92 -3.57 5.30
CA ILE A 221 12.06 -4.49 4.54
C ILE A 221 12.86 -5.67 4.04
N ASN A 222 12.35 -6.87 4.33
CA ASN A 222 12.81 -8.10 3.70
C ASN A 222 11.74 -8.62 2.73
N THR A 223 12.18 -9.12 1.58
CA THR A 223 11.33 -9.59 0.48
C THR A 223 11.66 -11.03 0.15
N ASP A 224 10.66 -11.88 0.02
CA ASP A 224 10.84 -13.25 -0.45
C ASP A 224 11.01 -13.28 -1.98
N ALA A 225 12.06 -13.97 -2.43
CA ALA A 225 12.23 -14.30 -3.83
C ALA A 225 11.25 -15.42 -4.22
N ARG A 226 10.64 -15.30 -5.40
CA ARG A 226 9.68 -16.28 -5.91
C ARG A 226 10.13 -16.87 -7.23
N ASN A 227 9.89 -18.17 -7.39
CA ASN A 227 10.18 -18.91 -8.63
C ASN A 227 9.20 -18.60 -9.78
N LYS A 228 8.10 -17.89 -9.50
CA LYS A 228 7.10 -17.46 -10.48
C LYS A 228 7.19 -15.95 -10.70
N GLU A 229 6.87 -15.54 -11.93
CA GLU A 229 6.78 -14.13 -12.29
C GLU A 229 5.79 -13.41 -11.35
N ASN A 230 6.29 -12.31 -10.80
CA ASN A 230 5.59 -11.41 -9.91
C ASN A 230 6.08 -9.98 -10.21
N PRO A 231 5.43 -8.93 -9.67
CA PRO A 231 5.78 -7.56 -10.04
C PRO A 231 7.18 -7.12 -9.60
N LEU A 232 7.79 -7.79 -8.61
CA LEU A 232 9.19 -7.59 -8.18
C LEU A 232 10.19 -8.45 -8.97
N GLY A 233 9.71 -9.25 -9.93
CA GLY A 233 10.50 -10.14 -10.77
C GLY A 233 10.95 -11.43 -10.08
N ARG A 234 11.48 -12.37 -10.88
CA ARG A 234 12.11 -13.62 -10.39
C ARG A 234 13.57 -13.46 -10.01
N GLN A 235 14.30 -12.58 -10.73
CA GLN A 235 15.73 -12.32 -10.52
C GLN A 235 15.99 -11.06 -9.68
N GLY A 236 14.98 -10.61 -8.93
CA GLY A 236 15.10 -9.45 -8.03
C GLY A 236 15.05 -8.09 -8.71
N ILE A 237 14.47 -8.00 -9.92
CA ILE A 237 14.28 -6.74 -10.64
C ILE A 237 12.80 -6.60 -10.97
N ALA A 238 12.22 -5.48 -10.53
CA ALA A 238 10.82 -5.20 -10.75
C ALA A 238 10.47 -5.06 -12.24
N GLN A 239 9.27 -5.51 -12.59
CA GLN A 239 8.71 -5.37 -13.93
C GLN A 239 8.28 -3.91 -14.19
N ARG A 240 8.23 -3.50 -15.47
CA ARG A 240 7.88 -2.13 -15.91
C ARG A 240 6.71 -1.50 -15.15
N ASP A 241 5.67 -2.30 -14.90
CA ASP A 241 4.39 -1.83 -14.37
C ASP A 241 4.24 -2.05 -12.85
N VAL A 242 5.33 -2.27 -12.12
CA VAL A 242 5.34 -2.52 -10.66
C VAL A 242 4.57 -1.47 -9.85
N PHE A 243 4.59 -0.20 -10.29
CA PHE A 243 3.86 0.88 -9.61
C PHE A 243 2.34 0.84 -9.80
N MET A 244 1.83 -0.04 -10.66
CA MET A 244 0.38 -0.34 -10.80
C MET A 244 -0.05 -1.57 -9.98
N SER A 245 0.90 -2.28 -9.36
CA SER A 245 0.58 -3.38 -8.45
C SER A 245 -0.03 -2.88 -7.16
N ASP A 246 -0.90 -3.69 -6.57
CA ASP A 246 -1.45 -3.41 -5.24
C ASP A 246 -0.50 -4.02 -4.20
N PHE A 247 -0.32 -3.36 -3.07
CA PHE A 247 0.44 -3.89 -1.95
C PHE A 247 -0.53 -4.10 -0.79
N ALA A 248 -0.87 -5.36 -0.55
CA ALA A 248 -1.67 -5.79 0.59
C ALA A 248 -0.70 -6.08 1.74
N THR A 249 -0.38 -5.04 2.48
CA THR A 249 0.50 -5.09 3.66
C THR A 249 -0.34 -5.32 4.92
N SER A 250 0.35 -5.51 6.05
CA SER A 250 -0.22 -5.91 7.35
C SER A 250 -0.49 -7.41 7.46
N LEU A 251 0.30 -8.26 6.81
CA LEU A 251 0.33 -9.70 7.08
C LEU A 251 1.61 -10.00 7.86
N ARG A 252 1.56 -9.83 9.18
CA ARG A 252 2.73 -10.00 10.05
C ARG A 252 3.09 -11.48 10.20
N GLY A 253 4.37 -11.76 10.45
CA GLY A 253 4.94 -13.11 10.50
C GLY A 253 5.44 -13.61 9.13
N PHE A 254 5.36 -12.79 8.08
CA PHE A 254 5.82 -13.10 6.74
C PHE A 254 6.55 -11.90 6.11
N ASN A 255 7.61 -12.19 5.35
CA ASN A 255 8.29 -11.16 4.55
C ASN A 255 7.37 -10.61 3.46
N MET A 256 7.75 -9.46 2.89
CA MET A 256 7.06 -8.92 1.73
C MET A 256 7.14 -9.89 0.54
N ASN A 257 6.11 -9.89 -0.31
CA ASN A 257 6.03 -10.78 -1.48
C ASN A 257 6.02 -12.28 -1.16
N LYS A 258 5.61 -12.66 0.06
CA LYS A 258 5.36 -14.05 0.42
C LYS A 258 4.30 -14.69 -0.50
N LEU A 259 3.22 -13.94 -0.79
CA LEU A 259 2.21 -14.32 -1.78
C LEU A 259 2.02 -13.19 -2.80
N SER A 260 1.72 -13.56 -4.04
CA SER A 260 1.31 -12.62 -5.07
C SER A 260 0.29 -13.25 -6.02
N GLY A 261 -0.66 -12.44 -6.48
CA GLY A 261 -1.70 -12.87 -7.41
C GLY A 261 -2.68 -11.77 -7.77
N ASN A 262 -3.55 -12.01 -8.75
CA ASN A 262 -4.52 -11.01 -9.21
C ASN A 262 -5.64 -10.72 -8.18
N SER A 263 -5.78 -11.58 -7.17
CA SER A 263 -6.74 -11.41 -6.09
C SER A 263 -6.05 -11.52 -4.74
N HIS A 264 -6.58 -10.82 -3.74
CA HIS A 264 -6.21 -11.03 -2.35
C HIS A 264 -7.41 -10.92 -1.42
N LEU A 265 -7.26 -11.54 -0.26
CA LEU A 265 -8.10 -11.34 0.91
C LEU A 265 -7.17 -11.26 2.13
N LEU A 266 -7.33 -10.23 2.94
CA LEU A 266 -6.59 -10.00 4.16
C LEU A 266 -7.56 -9.56 5.27
N VAL A 267 -7.47 -10.23 6.41
CA VAL A 267 -8.24 -9.91 7.61
C VAL A 267 -7.25 -9.67 8.73
N ASN A 268 -7.39 -8.56 9.44
CA ASN A 268 -6.59 -8.21 10.60
C ASN A 268 -7.49 -7.98 11.80
N LEU A 269 -7.09 -8.51 12.96
CA LEU A 269 -7.72 -8.26 14.23
C LEU A 269 -6.67 -7.83 15.24
N GLU A 270 -6.91 -6.72 15.90
CA GLU A 270 -6.03 -6.13 16.90
C GLU A 270 -6.80 -5.81 18.19
N LEU A 271 -6.35 -6.37 19.30
CA LEU A 271 -6.73 -5.96 20.63
C LEU A 271 -5.72 -4.93 21.13
N ARG A 272 -6.15 -3.69 21.34
CA ARG A 272 -5.32 -2.56 21.79
C ARG A 272 -5.64 -2.22 23.24
N ILE A 273 -4.59 -2.08 24.04
CA ILE A 273 -4.64 -1.76 25.46
C ILE A 273 -3.81 -0.49 25.70
N PRO A 274 -4.44 0.69 25.77
CA PRO A 274 -3.74 1.94 25.99
C PRO A 274 -3.22 2.02 27.43
N LEU A 275 -1.94 2.32 27.63
CA LEU A 275 -1.33 2.34 28.96
C LEU A 275 -1.97 3.39 29.88
N LYS A 276 -2.37 4.53 29.33
CA LYS A 276 -3.10 5.57 30.07
C LYS A 276 -4.38 5.05 30.74
N SER A 277 -5.02 4.02 30.19
CA SER A 277 -6.21 3.43 30.79
C SER A 277 -5.91 2.57 32.03
N LEU A 278 -4.65 2.18 32.24
CA LEU A 278 -4.18 1.36 33.34
C LEU A 278 -3.51 2.18 34.46
N LEU A 279 -3.07 3.40 34.15
CA LEU A 279 -2.36 4.29 35.08
C LEU A 279 -3.26 5.42 35.60
N SER A 280 -2.98 5.92 36.79
CA SER A 280 -3.65 7.09 37.40
C SER A 280 -3.34 8.40 36.65
N ALA A 281 -4.17 9.43 36.89
CA ALA A 281 -4.22 10.68 36.12
C ALA A 281 -2.91 11.53 36.10
N ASP A 282 -1.95 11.23 36.98
CA ASP A 282 -0.75 12.04 37.21
C ASP A 282 0.30 11.95 36.08
N PHE A 283 0.24 10.93 35.20
CA PHE A 283 1.19 10.73 34.10
C PHE A 283 0.83 11.47 32.80
N SER A 284 -0.16 12.37 32.83
CA SER A 284 -0.77 13.01 31.67
C SER A 284 0.10 13.98 30.87
N LYS A 285 1.29 14.37 31.36
CA LYS A 285 2.15 15.37 30.69
C LYS A 285 3.02 14.81 29.56
N SER A 286 3.31 13.50 29.55
CA SER A 286 4.17 12.88 28.54
C SER A 286 3.38 12.43 27.31
N ARG A 287 3.74 12.91 26.11
CA ARG A 287 3.15 12.44 24.83
C ARG A 287 3.39 10.94 24.61
N PHE A 288 4.56 10.44 25.01
CA PHE A 288 4.87 9.02 24.94
C PHE A 288 3.91 8.20 25.80
N MET A 289 3.72 8.54 27.08
CA MET A 289 2.83 7.79 27.98
C MET A 289 1.36 7.86 27.54
N ASN A 290 0.93 9.00 26.99
CA ASN A 290 -0.43 9.18 26.47
C ASN A 290 -0.72 8.39 25.19
N SER A 291 0.31 8.05 24.41
CA SER A 291 0.18 7.32 23.14
C SER A 291 0.56 5.85 23.26
N PHE A 292 1.26 5.46 24.33
CA PHE A 292 1.76 4.09 24.51
C PHE A 292 0.61 3.07 24.60
N GLN A 293 0.68 2.02 23.79
CA GLN A 293 -0.32 0.96 23.68
C GLN A 293 0.35 -0.41 23.60
N PHE A 294 -0.20 -1.39 24.33
CA PHE A 294 0.07 -2.80 24.10
C PHE A 294 -0.92 -3.38 23.11
N ILE A 295 -0.48 -4.32 22.28
CA ILE A 295 -1.29 -4.89 21.22
C ILE A 295 -1.11 -6.39 21.17
N GLY A 296 -2.22 -7.11 21.12
CA GLY A 296 -2.26 -8.49 20.65
C GLY A 296 -2.95 -8.52 19.30
N PHE A 297 -2.44 -9.30 18.35
CA PHE A 297 -3.00 -9.33 17.00
C PHE A 297 -3.02 -10.71 16.36
N THR A 298 -3.92 -10.85 15.39
CA THR A 298 -3.95 -11.96 14.45
C THR A 298 -4.30 -11.46 13.06
N ASP A 299 -3.59 -11.98 12.06
CA ASP A 299 -3.67 -11.61 10.66
C ASP A 299 -3.93 -12.89 9.85
N ILE A 300 -4.83 -12.82 8.88
CA ILE A 300 -5.16 -13.96 8.00
C ILE A 300 -5.15 -13.44 6.57
N GLY A 301 -4.27 -13.98 5.74
CA GLY A 301 -4.04 -13.46 4.39
C GLY A 301 -3.96 -14.56 3.33
N SER A 302 -4.47 -14.28 2.14
CA SER A 302 -4.26 -15.09 0.95
C SER A 302 -4.18 -14.21 -0.30
N ALA A 303 -3.29 -14.54 -1.24
CA ALA A 303 -3.28 -13.96 -2.58
C ALA A 303 -3.14 -15.06 -3.62
N TRP A 304 -3.90 -14.95 -4.71
CA TRP A 304 -4.01 -16.02 -5.72
C TRP A 304 -4.25 -15.48 -7.12
N THR A 305 -3.98 -16.35 -8.11
CA THR A 305 -4.30 -16.10 -9.52
C THR A 305 -5.24 -17.19 -10.03
N GLY A 306 -6.41 -16.80 -10.54
CA GLY A 306 -7.46 -17.69 -11.01
C GLY A 306 -8.81 -17.38 -10.38
N THR A 307 -9.78 -18.29 -10.54
CA THR A 307 -11.17 -18.10 -10.10
C THR A 307 -11.33 -18.11 -8.58
N ASN A 308 -10.51 -18.86 -7.85
CA ASN A 308 -10.57 -18.95 -6.39
C ASN A 308 -9.19 -19.27 -5.78
N PRO A 309 -9.02 -19.12 -4.44
CA PRO A 309 -7.75 -19.37 -3.76
C PRO A 309 -7.20 -20.79 -3.90
N PHE A 310 -8.08 -21.77 -4.11
CA PHE A 310 -7.76 -23.19 -4.25
C PHE A 310 -7.52 -23.62 -5.72
N SER A 311 -7.59 -22.68 -6.67
CA SER A 311 -7.39 -22.99 -8.09
C SER A 311 -6.01 -23.59 -8.32
N ARG A 312 -5.94 -24.64 -9.15
CA ARG A 312 -4.68 -25.27 -9.58
C ARG A 312 -3.75 -24.31 -10.34
N THR A 313 -4.27 -23.19 -10.84
CA THR A 313 -3.48 -22.11 -11.47
C THR A 313 -2.79 -21.18 -10.47
N ASN A 314 -3.10 -21.33 -9.17
CA ASN A 314 -2.52 -20.50 -8.12
C ASN A 314 -1.00 -20.74 -8.05
N GLY A 315 -0.24 -19.67 -8.25
CA GLY A 315 1.21 -19.70 -8.32
C GLY A 315 1.91 -20.03 -7.00
N PHE A 316 1.19 -20.10 -5.89
CA PHE A 316 1.71 -20.63 -4.64
C PHE A 316 1.85 -22.16 -4.65
N ASN A 317 0.98 -22.83 -5.39
CA ASN A 317 0.89 -24.28 -5.42
C ASN A 317 1.69 -24.88 -6.57
N THR A 318 1.83 -24.17 -7.70
CA THR A 318 2.55 -24.69 -8.87
C THR A 318 3.97 -24.14 -8.98
N ASN A 319 4.96 -24.99 -8.72
CA ASN A 319 6.37 -24.73 -8.97
C ASN A 319 6.79 -25.40 -10.29
N VAL A 320 7.52 -24.65 -11.11
CA VAL A 320 8.13 -25.18 -12.33
C VAL A 320 9.62 -25.36 -12.08
N TYR A 321 10.09 -26.60 -12.15
CA TYR A 321 11.49 -26.95 -12.03
C TYR A 321 12.03 -27.36 -13.41
N GLY A 322 13.23 -26.90 -13.75
CA GLY A 322 13.85 -27.14 -15.06
C GLY A 322 13.33 -26.19 -16.16
N GLY A 323 13.80 -26.42 -17.39
CA GLY A 323 13.69 -25.47 -18.51
C GLY A 323 14.88 -24.52 -18.63
N GLY A 324 15.14 -24.05 -19.86
CA GLY A 324 16.38 -23.36 -20.22
C GLY A 324 17.34 -24.32 -20.94
N THR A 325 18.55 -24.50 -20.41
CA THR A 325 19.55 -25.47 -20.91
C THR A 325 19.24 -26.92 -20.54
N ASN A 326 18.35 -27.17 -19.57
CA ASN A 326 17.88 -28.50 -19.22
C ASN A 326 16.63 -28.85 -20.07
N PRO A 327 16.67 -29.93 -20.88
CA PRO A 327 15.56 -30.32 -21.77
C PRO A 327 14.32 -30.81 -21.01
N PHE A 328 14.43 -31.07 -19.71
CA PHE A 328 13.30 -31.50 -18.89
C PHE A 328 12.70 -30.33 -18.10
N LYS A 329 11.36 -30.26 -18.12
CA LYS A 329 10.54 -29.31 -17.37
C LYS A 329 9.53 -30.08 -16.54
N ALA A 330 9.65 -30.04 -15.22
CA ALA A 330 8.69 -30.60 -14.29
C ALA A 330 7.79 -29.48 -13.75
N THR A 331 6.48 -29.68 -13.77
CA THR A 331 5.52 -28.77 -13.13
C THR A 331 4.92 -29.50 -11.93
N VAL A 332 5.35 -29.13 -10.73
CA VAL A 332 4.88 -29.73 -9.48
C VAL A 332 3.80 -28.84 -8.90
N THR A 333 2.60 -29.40 -8.68
CA THR A 333 1.49 -28.67 -8.04
C THR A 333 1.26 -29.26 -6.65
N ASP A 334 1.69 -28.54 -5.62
CA ASP A 334 1.47 -28.87 -4.21
C ASP A 334 0.10 -28.34 -3.77
N PHE A 335 -0.73 -29.17 -3.15
CA PHE A 335 -1.98 -28.71 -2.53
C PHE A 335 -1.71 -28.15 -1.14
N ARG A 336 -1.27 -26.90 -1.06
CA ARG A 336 -1.07 -26.20 0.22
C ARG A 336 -2.31 -25.42 0.61
N ASN A 337 -2.50 -25.21 1.92
CA ASN A 337 -3.48 -24.25 2.40
C ASN A 337 -3.12 -22.85 1.87
N PRO A 338 -4.00 -22.17 1.08
CA PRO A 338 -3.68 -20.88 0.50
C PRO A 338 -3.72 -19.73 1.52
N PHE A 339 -4.20 -19.99 2.75
CA PHE A 339 -4.25 -19.02 3.82
C PHE A 339 -3.01 -19.09 4.70
N LEU A 340 -2.42 -17.93 4.90
CA LEU A 340 -1.35 -17.67 5.85
C LEU A 340 -1.95 -17.04 7.09
N PHE A 341 -1.49 -17.47 8.27
CA PHE A 341 -1.93 -16.93 9.55
C PHE A 341 -0.73 -16.29 10.24
N GLY A 342 -0.85 -15.04 10.64
CA GLY A 342 0.10 -14.34 11.49
C GLY A 342 -0.50 -14.09 12.85
N TYR A 343 0.24 -14.24 13.94
CA TYR A 343 -0.20 -13.79 15.25
C TYR A 343 0.97 -13.31 16.08
N GLY A 344 0.70 -12.45 17.05
CA GLY A 344 1.78 -11.89 17.84
C GLY A 344 1.34 -10.82 18.81
N VAL A 345 2.36 -10.17 19.35
CA VAL A 345 2.22 -9.05 20.29
C VAL A 345 3.07 -7.89 19.83
N GLY A 346 2.67 -6.68 20.20
CA GLY A 346 3.40 -5.48 19.83
C GLY A 346 3.14 -4.33 20.78
N THR A 347 3.91 -3.27 20.58
CA THR A 347 3.77 -2.00 21.28
C THR A 347 3.73 -0.87 20.26
N ARG A 348 3.02 0.20 20.61
CA ARG A 348 2.97 1.43 19.80
C ARG A 348 3.16 2.63 20.68
N ALA A 349 3.86 3.64 20.19
CA ALA A 349 4.01 4.91 20.88
C ALA A 349 4.41 6.03 19.92
N ASN A 350 4.08 7.26 20.28
CA ASN A 350 4.69 8.43 19.68
C ASN A 350 6.05 8.69 20.34
N LEU A 351 7.11 8.65 19.55
CA LEU A 351 8.48 8.91 19.95
C LEU A 351 9.11 9.95 19.00
N LEU A 352 9.58 11.07 19.56
CA LEU A 352 10.24 12.14 18.81
C LEU A 352 9.41 12.71 17.64
N GLY A 353 8.07 12.71 17.76
CA GLY A 353 7.16 13.18 16.72
C GLY A 353 6.73 12.12 15.72
N TYR A 354 7.34 10.93 15.76
CA TYR A 354 6.99 9.80 14.91
C TYR A 354 6.16 8.78 15.68
N PHE A 355 5.08 8.31 15.07
CA PHE A 355 4.34 7.18 15.60
C PHE A 355 5.00 5.87 15.18
N ILE A 356 5.55 5.13 16.15
CA ILE A 356 6.34 3.92 15.94
C ILE A 356 5.53 2.71 16.41
N LYS A 357 5.55 1.63 15.63
CA LYS A 357 5.04 0.31 16.02
C LYS A 357 6.18 -0.68 16.07
N PHE A 358 6.25 -1.45 17.15
CA PHE A 358 7.16 -2.58 17.32
C PHE A 358 6.32 -3.85 17.49
N ASP A 359 6.34 -4.73 16.51
CA ASP A 359 5.53 -5.96 16.51
C ASP A 359 6.43 -7.20 16.43
N TYR A 360 6.15 -8.20 17.24
CA TYR A 360 6.82 -9.50 17.24
C TYR A 360 5.81 -10.59 16.85
N ALA A 361 5.99 -11.18 15.67
CA ALA A 361 4.97 -11.99 15.03
C ALA A 361 5.48 -13.38 14.63
N PHE A 362 4.66 -14.39 14.85
CA PHE A 362 4.82 -15.76 14.36
C PHE A 362 3.93 -15.96 13.14
N GLY A 363 4.49 -16.52 12.06
CA GLY A 363 3.73 -16.93 10.89
C GLY A 363 3.41 -18.43 10.95
N VAL A 364 2.23 -18.83 10.49
CA VAL A 364 1.82 -20.22 10.28
C VAL A 364 1.53 -20.43 8.81
N ASP A 365 2.33 -21.29 8.19
CA ASP A 365 2.25 -21.64 6.77
C ASP A 365 2.02 -23.14 6.67
N ASN A 366 0.89 -23.54 6.09
CA ASN A 366 0.49 -24.95 5.96
C ASN A 366 0.47 -25.74 7.28
N GLY A 367 0.06 -25.10 8.38
CA GLY A 367 0.00 -25.71 9.71
C GLY A 367 1.31 -25.71 10.49
N GLU A 368 2.42 -25.26 9.88
CA GLU A 368 3.72 -25.16 10.54
C GLU A 368 3.98 -23.74 11.03
N VAL A 369 4.36 -23.61 12.30
CA VAL A 369 4.81 -22.35 12.88
C VAL A 369 6.24 -22.04 12.38
N LYS A 370 6.41 -20.87 11.79
CA LYS A 370 7.68 -20.35 11.29
C LYS A 370 8.41 -19.54 12.36
N PRO A 371 9.74 -19.34 12.22
CA PRO A 371 10.48 -18.46 13.11
C PRO A 371 9.86 -17.06 13.17
N PRO A 372 9.85 -16.43 14.34
CA PRO A 372 9.24 -15.12 14.50
C PRO A 372 10.01 -14.04 13.74
N ILE A 373 9.28 -13.03 13.29
CA ILE A 373 9.81 -11.84 12.62
C ILE A 373 9.46 -10.62 13.46
N THR A 374 10.44 -9.74 13.62
CA THR A 374 10.27 -8.45 14.28
C THR A 374 10.03 -7.35 13.24
N TYR A 375 9.01 -6.54 13.47
CA TYR A 375 8.66 -5.41 12.65
C TYR A 375 8.86 -4.13 13.45
N LEU A 376 9.67 -3.22 12.90
CA LEU A 376 9.77 -1.84 13.36
C LEU A 376 9.20 -0.96 12.25
N THR A 377 8.12 -0.23 12.51
CA THR A 377 7.37 0.45 11.45
C THR A 377 6.99 1.87 11.84
N PHE A 378 6.83 2.73 10.84
CA PHE A 378 6.34 4.10 11.03
C PHE A 378 4.88 4.25 10.59
N GLY A 379 4.16 5.10 11.30
CA GLY A 379 2.82 5.52 10.92
C GLY A 379 1.70 4.83 11.71
N TYR A 380 0.50 5.34 11.48
CA TYR A 380 -0.69 5.00 12.22
C TYR A 380 -1.41 3.77 11.65
N ASP A 381 -2.17 3.10 12.51
CA ASP A 381 -3.05 1.96 12.18
C ASP A 381 -2.34 0.73 11.56
N PHE A 382 -3.09 -0.24 11.05
CA PHE A 382 -2.60 -1.53 10.50
C PHE A 382 -1.55 -1.36 9.41
#